data_AF-A0AAW1HYG6-F1
#
_entry.id   AF-A0AAW1HYG6-F1
#
_cell.length_a   1.000
_cell.length_b   1.000
_cell.length_c   1.000
_cell.angle_alpha   90.00
_cell.angle_beta   90.00
_cell.angle_gamma   90.00
#
_symmetry.space_group_name_H-M   'P 1'
#
loop_
_entity.id
_entity.type
_entity.pdbx_description
1 polymer ?
#
loop_
_entity_poly.entity_id
_entity_poly.type
_entity_poly.pdbx_seq_one_letter_code
_entity_poly.pdbx_strand_id
1 'polypeptide(L)'
;MNIPSENPSIILSDDVTIAGNLMPLIFFSDGTLRWSNGGDERRLILEKEVLGVSIDGSKIILRCVVENGGGGFLCCVTTETLVRKSFVFQLPDDSVTVWFQKLREFINSLGRPKRLLVLVNPYGGQKAALKIFVEIVKPLLKDAETEFTLKVGDKWPTAKR
;
A
#
# COMPACT_ATOMS: atom_id res chain seq x y z
N MET A 1 29.64 13.06 6.41
CA MET A 1 28.63 13.90 7.07
C MET A 1 27.69 12.97 7.84
N ASN A 2 27.68 13.07 9.16
CA ASN A 2 26.72 12.35 10.00
C ASN A 2 25.32 12.90 9.71
N ILE A 3 24.41 12.03 9.28
CA ILE A 3 22.98 12.35 9.27
C ILE A 3 22.55 12.24 10.74
N PRO A 4 22.01 13.29 11.37
CA PRO A 4 21.52 13.16 12.73
C PRO A 4 20.34 12.19 12.70
N SER A 5 20.40 11.16 13.54
CA SER A 5 19.28 10.27 13.84
C SER A 5 18.20 11.07 14.58
N GLU A 6 17.47 11.92 13.85
CA GLU A 6 16.25 12.54 14.36
C GLU A 6 15.20 11.44 14.43
N ASN A 7 14.80 11.06 15.65
CA ASN A 7 13.67 10.17 15.82
C ASN A 7 12.44 10.84 15.20
N PRO A 8 11.66 10.14 14.37
CA PRO A 8 10.51 10.74 13.74
C PRO A 8 9.50 11.18 14.79
N SER A 9 8.95 12.38 14.62
CA SER A 9 7.93 12.93 15.52
C SER A 9 6.60 12.22 15.34
N ILE A 10 5.79 12.16 16.40
CA ILE A 10 4.45 11.60 16.35
C ILE A 10 3.50 12.62 15.72
N ILE A 11 2.80 12.23 14.65
CA ILE A 11 1.74 13.02 14.02
C ILE A 11 0.40 12.76 14.73
N LEU A 12 0.04 11.48 14.91
CA LEU A 12 -1.20 11.05 15.56
C LEU A 12 -0.95 9.86 16.48
N SER A 13 -1.72 9.76 17.55
CA SER A 13 -1.73 8.63 18.46
C SER A 13 -3.13 8.49 19.04
N ASP A 14 -3.77 7.35 18.83
CA ASP A 14 -5.10 7.04 19.36
C ASP A 14 -5.22 5.54 19.68
N ASP A 15 -6.12 5.21 20.60
CA ASP A 15 -6.48 3.82 20.86
C ASP A 15 -7.46 3.32 19.79
N VAL A 16 -7.09 2.22 19.14
CA VAL A 16 -7.86 1.63 18.05
C VAL A 16 -8.18 0.17 18.35
N THR A 17 -9.29 -0.31 17.81
CA THR A 17 -9.67 -1.72 17.91
C THR A 17 -9.22 -2.46 16.64
N ILE A 18 -8.38 -3.48 16.80
CA ILE A 18 -7.95 -4.38 15.73
C ILE A 18 -8.34 -5.82 16.12
N ALA A 19 -9.16 -6.46 15.28
CA ALA A 19 -9.66 -7.82 15.54
C ALA A 19 -10.27 -8.01 16.95
N GLY A 20 -10.95 -6.97 17.46
CA GLY A 20 -11.58 -6.98 18.79
C GLY A 20 -10.67 -6.58 19.96
N ASN A 21 -9.37 -6.36 19.73
CA ASN A 21 -8.43 -5.95 20.76
C ASN A 21 -8.16 -4.44 20.68
N LEU A 22 -8.27 -3.75 21.82
CA LEU A 22 -7.92 -2.33 21.93
C LEU A 22 -6.40 -2.18 22.06
N MET A 23 -5.79 -1.33 21.25
CA MET A 23 -4.36 -1.08 21.24
C MET A 23 -4.01 0.32 20.72
N PRO A 24 -2.90 0.91 21.16
CA PRO A 24 -2.46 2.20 20.64
C PRO A 24 -1.95 2.05 19.21
N LEU A 25 -2.43 2.91 18.31
CA LEU A 25 -1.91 3.11 16.96
C LEU A 25 -1.23 4.46 16.90
N ILE A 26 0.03 4.46 16.45
CA ILE A 26 0.85 5.67 16.34
C ILE A 26 1.25 5.87 14.90
N PHE A 27 1.05 7.10 14.41
CA PHE A 27 1.50 7.55 13.09
C PHE A 27 2.65 8.54 13.23
N PHE A 28 3.76 8.23 12.57
CA PHE A 28 5.00 8.99 12.62
C PHE A 28 5.21 9.86 11.37
N SER A 29 6.01 10.91 11.53
CA SER A 29 6.30 11.89 10.47
C SER A 29 7.08 11.34 9.27
N ASP A 30 7.75 10.20 9.45
CA ASP A 30 8.45 9.47 8.39
C ASP A 30 7.52 8.57 7.56
N GLY A 31 6.22 8.52 7.86
CA GLY A 31 5.29 7.64 7.19
C GLY A 31 5.20 6.25 7.79
N THR A 32 5.76 6.02 8.98
CA THR A 32 5.64 4.74 9.68
C THR A 32 4.38 4.73 10.54
N LEU A 33 3.59 3.66 10.45
CA LEU A 33 2.55 3.31 11.41
C LEU A 33 3.07 2.21 12.33
N ARG A 34 2.79 2.31 13.64
CA ARG A 34 3.13 1.26 14.62
C ARG A 34 1.98 0.98 15.56
N TRP A 35 1.83 -0.30 15.90
CA TRP A 35 0.89 -0.78 16.90
C TRP A 35 1.42 -2.08 17.53
N SER A 36 1.02 -2.39 18.75
CA SER A 36 1.37 -3.65 19.41
C SER A 36 0.16 -4.56 19.45
N ASN A 37 0.32 -5.82 19.04
CA ASN A 37 -0.72 -6.83 19.14
C ASN A 37 -0.22 -8.02 19.95
N GLY A 38 -0.63 -8.11 21.22
CA GLY A 38 -0.27 -9.25 22.08
C GLY A 38 1.22 -9.34 22.43
N GLY A 39 1.93 -8.21 22.47
CA GLY A 39 3.37 -8.15 22.78
C GLY A 39 4.26 -8.03 21.54
N ASP A 40 3.75 -8.35 20.35
CA ASP A 40 4.47 -8.18 19.10
C ASP A 40 4.24 -6.76 18.54
N GLU A 41 5.31 -5.97 18.48
CA GLU A 41 5.29 -4.69 17.78
C GLU A 41 5.19 -4.93 16.27
N ARG A 42 4.15 -4.37 15.66
CA ARG A 42 3.95 -4.35 14.21
C ARG A 42 4.19 -2.96 13.68
N ARG A 43 4.72 -2.92 12.47
CA ARG A 43 4.96 -1.68 11.72
C ARG A 43 4.42 -1.79 10.30
N LEU A 44 4.07 -0.65 9.73
CA LEU A 44 3.68 -0.50 8.33
C LEU A 44 4.28 0.80 7.78
N ILE A 45 5.02 0.72 6.68
CA ILE A 45 5.65 1.87 6.02
C ILE A 45 4.75 2.31 4.88
N LEU A 46 4.12 3.49 5.01
CA LEU A 46 3.13 3.99 4.03
C LEU A 46 3.69 4.07 2.61
N GLU A 47 4.93 4.54 2.48
CA GLU A 47 5.57 4.72 1.18
C GLU A 47 5.69 3.39 0.40
N LYS A 48 6.05 2.32 1.10
CA LYS A 48 6.39 1.03 0.49
C LYS A 48 5.23 0.05 0.44
N GLU A 49 4.44 -0.01 1.51
CA GLU A 49 3.51 -1.12 1.74
C GLU A 49 2.05 -0.71 1.52
N VAL A 50 1.69 0.55 1.74
CA VAL A 50 0.30 1.01 1.62
C VAL A 50 0.05 1.47 0.19
N LEU A 51 -0.93 0.91 -0.50
CA LEU A 51 -1.39 1.36 -1.80
C LEU A 51 -2.37 2.53 -1.68
N GLY A 52 -3.35 2.40 -0.78
CA GLY A 52 -4.39 3.41 -0.60
C GLY A 52 -5.14 3.26 0.72
N VAL A 53 -5.98 4.25 1.01
CA VAL A 53 -6.72 4.37 2.27
C VAL A 53 -8.20 4.67 1.99
N SER A 54 -9.13 4.04 2.70
CA SER A 54 -10.55 4.40 2.70
C SER A 54 -11.14 4.37 4.10
N ILE A 55 -12.33 4.94 4.25
CA ILE A 55 -13.17 4.87 5.45
C ILE A 55 -14.38 3.96 5.17
N ASP A 56 -14.80 3.21 6.17
CA ASP A 56 -16.11 2.55 6.25
C ASP A 56 -16.69 2.77 7.66
N GLY A 57 -17.59 3.75 7.81
CA GLY A 57 -18.09 4.18 9.11
C GLY A 57 -16.96 4.64 10.04
N SER A 58 -16.82 3.98 11.20
CA SER A 58 -15.77 4.23 12.18
C SER A 58 -14.47 3.46 11.93
N LYS A 59 -14.31 2.87 10.73
CA LYS A 59 -13.16 2.04 10.37
C LYS A 59 -12.31 2.70 9.28
N ILE A 60 -11.01 2.74 9.50
CA ILE A 60 -10.02 3.05 8.47
C ILE A 60 -9.48 1.75 7.89
N ILE A 61 -9.48 1.66 6.56
CA ILE A 61 -9.02 0.51 5.81
C ILE A 61 -7.79 0.90 5.01
N LEU A 62 -6.64 0.32 5.35
CA LEU A 62 -5.40 0.44 4.58
C LEU A 62 -5.26 -0.76 3.66
N ARG A 63 -5.31 -0.51 2.34
CA ARG A 63 -5.05 -1.52 1.31
C ARG A 63 -3.55 -1.56 1.06
N CYS A 64 -2.95 -2.72 1.30
CA CYS A 64 -1.51 -2.87 1.35
C CYS A 64 -1.04 -4.04 0.48
N VAL A 65 0.24 -4.01 0.14
CA VAL A 65 1.00 -5.13 -0.39
C VAL A 65 2.18 -5.30 0.54
N VAL A 66 2.21 -6.42 1.26
CA VAL A 66 3.24 -6.71 2.27
C VAL A 66 3.94 -8.02 1.92
N GLU A 67 5.19 -8.14 2.35
CA GLU A 67 5.92 -9.40 2.28
C GLU A 67 5.22 -10.44 3.16
N ASN A 68 5.02 -11.64 2.61
CA ASN A 68 4.60 -12.78 3.40
C ASN A 68 5.80 -13.20 4.26
N GLY A 69 5.80 -12.81 5.55
CA GLY A 69 6.92 -12.98 6.47
C GLY A 69 7.39 -14.42 6.61
N GLY A 70 8.32 -14.82 5.75
CA GLY A 70 9.35 -15.83 5.98
C GLY A 70 10.68 -15.13 5.74
N GLY A 71 11.40 -14.83 6.82
CA GLY A 71 12.57 -13.94 6.79
C GLY A 71 13.62 -14.33 5.75
N GLY A 72 14.06 -13.36 4.96
CA GLY A 72 15.10 -13.55 3.94
C GLY A 72 15.77 -12.25 3.51
N PHE A 73 16.62 -11.68 4.38
CA PHE A 73 17.62 -10.70 3.97
C PHE A 73 18.54 -11.32 2.89
N LEU A 74 18.33 -11.08 1.60
CA LEU A 74 19.39 -11.12 0.59
C LEU A 74 19.01 -10.48 -0.75
N CYS A 75 19.89 -9.60 -1.23
CA CYS A 75 20.03 -9.25 -2.64
C CYS A 75 19.94 -10.50 -3.54
N CYS A 76 19.20 -10.37 -4.64
CA CYS A 76 19.07 -11.33 -5.74
C CYS A 76 18.01 -12.43 -5.55
N VAL A 77 16.86 -12.25 -6.23
CA VAL A 77 15.90 -13.30 -6.62
C VAL A 77 15.55 -14.29 -5.50
N THR A 78 14.86 -13.80 -4.47
CA THR A 78 14.04 -14.64 -3.59
C THR A 78 12.59 -14.29 -3.87
N THR A 79 11.77 -15.30 -4.13
CA THR A 79 10.33 -15.16 -4.31
C THR A 79 9.68 -14.90 -2.96
N GLU A 80 9.97 -13.76 -2.36
CA GLU A 80 9.15 -13.23 -1.28
C GLU A 80 7.80 -12.88 -1.92
N THR A 81 6.82 -13.73 -1.67
CA THR A 81 5.50 -13.56 -2.26
C THR A 81 4.87 -12.33 -1.61
N LEU A 82 4.86 -11.22 -2.36
CA LEU A 82 4.09 -10.04 -1.99
C LEU A 82 2.61 -10.41 -1.98
N VAL A 83 1.96 -10.22 -0.84
CA VAL A 83 0.54 -10.54 -0.67
C VAL A 83 -0.24 -9.27 -0.47
N ARG A 84 -1.31 -9.13 -1.26
CA ARG A 84 -2.32 -8.10 -1.08
C ARG A 84 -3.06 -8.33 0.24
N LYS A 85 -2.97 -7.38 1.16
CA LYS A 85 -3.54 -7.47 2.51
C LYS A 85 -4.25 -6.16 2.86
N SER A 86 -5.34 -6.24 3.63
CA SER A 86 -5.99 -5.05 4.17
C SER A 86 -5.86 -5.03 5.69
N PHE A 87 -5.46 -3.88 6.24
CA PHE A 87 -5.49 -3.63 7.67
C PHE A 87 -6.69 -2.74 7.98
N VAL A 88 -7.50 -3.18 8.96
CA VAL A 88 -8.70 -2.47 9.38
C VAL A 88 -8.50 -2.02 10.82
N PHE A 89 -8.54 -0.71 11.01
CA PHE A 89 -8.44 -0.07 12.32
C PHE A 89 -9.78 0.57 12.63
N GLN A 90 -10.41 0.16 13.73
CA GLN A 90 -11.62 0.82 14.20
C GLN A 90 -11.24 1.89 15.21
N LEU A 91 -11.55 3.14 14.90
CA LEU A 91 -11.22 4.30 15.74
C LEU A 91 -12.49 4.87 16.39
N PRO A 92 -12.35 5.71 17.43
CA PRO A 92 -13.44 6.57 17.87
C PRO A 92 -13.95 7.44 16.71
N ASP A 93 -15.26 7.71 16.68
CA ASP A 93 -15.93 8.44 15.59
C ASP A 93 -15.29 9.82 15.34
N ASP A 94 -14.89 10.50 16.41
CA ASP A 94 -14.28 11.83 16.37
C ASP A 94 -12.86 11.82 15.76
N SER A 95 -12.15 10.69 15.84
CA SER A 95 -10.76 10.55 15.37
C SER A 95 -10.65 10.03 13.93
N VAL A 96 -11.64 9.26 13.43
CA VAL A 96 -11.60 8.64 12.09
C VAL A 96 -11.29 9.63 10.99
N THR A 97 -11.98 10.79 11.00
CA THR A 97 -11.85 11.76 9.92
C THR A 97 -10.46 12.38 9.89
N VAL A 98 -9.91 12.71 11.07
CA VAL A 98 -8.57 13.29 11.22
C VAL A 98 -7.50 12.31 10.74
N TRP A 99 -7.59 11.05 11.18
CA TRP A 99 -6.67 10.00 10.75
C TRP A 99 -6.72 9.77 9.24
N PHE A 100 -7.92 9.65 8.68
CA PHE A 100 -8.07 9.46 7.24
C PHE A 100 -7.46 10.62 6.46
N GLN A 101 -7.71 11.87 6.87
CA GLN A 101 -7.15 13.04 6.21
C GLN A 101 -5.62 13.03 6.28
N LYS A 102 -5.02 12.75 7.44
CA LYS A 102 -3.55 12.73 7.57
C LYS A 102 -2.88 11.61 6.78
N LEU A 103 -3.45 10.41 6.78
CA LEU A 103 -2.95 9.30 5.97
C LEU A 103 -3.07 9.62 4.48
N ARG A 104 -4.20 10.20 4.06
CA ARG A 104 -4.45 10.61 2.66
C ARG A 104 -3.49 11.70 2.21
N GLU A 105 -3.27 12.73 3.04
CA GLU A 105 -2.32 13.81 2.80
C GLU A 105 -0.90 13.26 2.60
N PHE A 106 -0.46 12.36 3.50
CA PHE A 106 0.84 11.71 3.38
C PHE A 106 0.96 10.88 2.09
N ILE A 107 -0.02 10.02 1.80
CA ILE A 107 0.01 9.19 0.58
C ILE A 107 0.04 10.06 -0.69
N ASN A 108 -0.68 11.19 -0.70
CA ASN A 108 -0.68 12.13 -1.82
C ASN A 108 0.66 12.86 -1.97
N SER A 109 1.38 13.13 -0.88
CA SER A 109 2.67 13.82 -0.93
C SER A 109 3.79 12.97 -1.51
N LEU A 110 3.61 11.64 -1.57
CA LEU A 110 4.55 10.70 -2.21
C LEU A 110 4.65 10.85 -3.74
N GLY A 111 3.86 11.72 -4.36
CA GLY A 111 3.94 11.98 -5.80
C GLY A 111 3.44 10.83 -6.69
N ARG A 112 2.57 9.96 -6.15
CA ARG A 112 2.06 8.80 -6.88
C ARG A 112 1.19 9.21 -8.08
N PRO A 113 1.35 8.59 -9.26
CA PRO A 113 0.53 8.90 -10.43
C PRO A 113 -0.96 8.61 -10.17
N LYS A 114 -1.81 9.60 -10.46
CA LYS A 114 -3.28 9.43 -10.35
C LYS A 114 -3.90 8.79 -11.58
N ARG A 115 -3.22 8.87 -12.74
CA ARG A 115 -3.74 8.43 -14.04
C ARG A 115 -2.62 7.76 -14.84
N LEU A 116 -2.90 6.58 -15.40
CA LEU A 116 -1.95 5.81 -16.22
C LEU A 116 -2.53 5.44 -17.59
N LEU A 117 -1.69 5.43 -18.62
CA LEU A 117 -1.98 4.74 -19.87
C LEU A 117 -1.28 3.38 -19.82
N VAL A 118 -2.05 2.29 -19.77
CA VAL A 118 -1.52 0.93 -19.75
C VAL A 118 -1.63 0.33 -21.14
N LEU A 119 -0.49 -0.02 -21.73
CA LEU A 119 -0.43 -0.74 -23.00
C LEU A 119 -0.19 -2.22 -22.72
N VAL A 120 -1.11 -3.08 -23.12
CA VAL A 120 -0.98 -4.54 -22.94
C VAL A 120 -0.83 -5.21 -24.31
N ASN A 121 0.26 -5.95 -24.47
CA ASN A 121 0.41 -6.89 -25.58
C ASN A 121 -0.22 -8.23 -25.16
N PRO A 122 -1.37 -8.63 -25.73
CA PRO A 122 -2.09 -9.84 -25.31
C PRO A 122 -1.29 -11.13 -25.59
N TYR A 123 -0.32 -11.10 -26.51
CA TYR A 123 0.52 -12.24 -26.85
C TYR A 123 1.76 -12.39 -25.94
N GLY A 124 2.04 -11.39 -25.09
CA GLY A 124 3.15 -11.44 -24.14
C GLY A 124 2.96 -12.52 -23.07
N GLY A 125 4.07 -13.03 -22.53
CA GLY A 125 4.06 -13.98 -21.40
C GLY A 125 3.23 -15.23 -21.69
N GLN A 126 3.50 -15.92 -22.81
CA GLN A 126 2.75 -17.10 -23.26
C GLN A 126 1.24 -16.83 -23.46
N LYS A 127 0.89 -15.66 -24.00
CA LYS A 127 -0.51 -15.19 -24.19
C LYS A 127 -1.30 -14.98 -22.88
N ALA A 128 -0.62 -14.84 -21.75
CA ALA A 128 -1.25 -14.62 -20.44
C ALA A 128 -1.29 -13.14 -20.02
N ALA A 129 -0.65 -12.23 -20.75
CA ALA A 129 -0.51 -10.83 -20.33
C ALA A 129 -1.84 -10.12 -20.02
N LEU A 130 -2.88 -10.32 -20.84
CA LEU A 130 -4.19 -9.74 -20.58
C LEU A 130 -4.84 -10.35 -19.32
N LYS A 131 -4.69 -11.66 -19.11
CA LYS A 131 -5.17 -12.35 -17.93
C LYS A 131 -4.48 -11.82 -16.67
N ILE A 132 -3.15 -11.71 -16.69
CA ILE A 132 -2.34 -11.13 -15.61
C ILE A 132 -2.77 -9.69 -15.31
N PHE A 133 -3.01 -8.89 -16.35
CA PHE A 133 -3.49 -7.52 -16.16
C PHE A 133 -4.82 -7.50 -15.41
N VAL A 134 -5.79 -8.32 -15.81
CA VAL A 134 -7.13 -8.34 -15.21
C VAL A 134 -7.11 -8.90 -13.79
N GLU A 135 -6.37 -10.00 -13.55
CA GLU A 135 -6.40 -10.73 -12.29
C GLU A 135 -5.46 -10.16 -11.22
N ILE A 136 -4.32 -9.60 -11.63
CA ILE A 136 -3.26 -9.18 -10.71
C ILE A 136 -3.09 -7.67 -10.71
N VAL A 137 -2.87 -7.06 -11.88
CA VAL A 137 -2.48 -5.64 -11.96
C VAL A 137 -3.67 -4.70 -11.68
N LYS A 138 -4.82 -4.97 -12.30
CA LYS A 138 -6.02 -4.13 -12.19
C LYS A 138 -6.50 -3.97 -10.74
N PRO A 139 -6.55 -5.02 -9.91
CA PRO A 139 -6.86 -4.88 -8.49
C PRO A 139 -5.89 -3.97 -7.72
N LEU A 140 -4.59 -4.04 -8.02
CA LEU A 140 -3.58 -3.19 -7.37
C LEU A 140 -3.76 -1.71 -7.75
N LEU A 141 -4.01 -1.43 -9.03
CA LEU A 141 -4.30 -0.06 -9.49
C LEU A 141 -5.59 0.48 -8.85
N LYS A 142 -6.61 -0.37 -8.69
CA LYS A 142 -7.85 0.00 -8.00
C LYS A 142 -7.60 0.34 -6.53
N ASP A 143 -6.79 -0.47 -5.84
CA ASP A 143 -6.47 -0.25 -4.43
C ASP A 143 -5.69 1.03 -4.18
N ALA A 144 -4.82 1.39 -5.12
CA ALA A 144 -4.07 2.64 -5.16
C ALA A 144 -4.91 3.85 -5.61
N GLU A 145 -6.18 3.64 -5.95
CA GLU A 145 -7.07 4.68 -6.50
C GLU A 145 -6.50 5.36 -7.75
N THR A 146 -5.72 4.60 -8.53
CA THR A 146 -5.12 5.06 -9.79
C THR A 146 -6.10 4.80 -10.93
N GLU A 147 -6.54 5.87 -11.59
CA GLU A 147 -7.27 5.75 -12.84
C GLU A 147 -6.36 5.20 -13.94
N PHE A 148 -6.90 4.41 -14.86
CA PHE A 148 -6.12 3.94 -15.99
C PHE A 148 -6.95 3.84 -17.26
N THR A 149 -6.28 4.06 -18.39
CA THR A 149 -6.79 3.73 -19.72
C THR A 149 -6.02 2.53 -20.24
N LEU A 150 -6.70 1.44 -20.56
CA LEU A 150 -6.09 0.25 -21.15
C LEU A 150 -6.16 0.34 -22.68
N LYS A 151 -5.02 0.16 -23.36
CA LYS A 151 -4.97 -0.14 -24.80
C LYS A 151 -4.36 -1.50 -25.02
N VAL A 152 -5.11 -2.38 -25.68
CA VAL A 152 -4.65 -3.71 -26.06
C VAL A 152 -4.12 -3.62 -27.49
N GLY A 153 -2.88 -4.06 -27.71
CA GLY A 153 -2.24 -4.00 -29.02
C GLY A 153 -2.50 -5.26 -29.85
N ASP A 154 -3.09 -5.11 -31.04
CA ASP A 154 -3.28 -6.23 -31.97
C ASP A 154 -2.03 -6.47 -32.84
N LYS A 155 -1.23 -5.41 -33.07
CA LYS A 155 0.07 -5.43 -33.74
C LYS A 155 0.98 -4.42 -33.06
N TRP A 156 2.05 -4.88 -32.41
CA TRP A 156 3.10 -3.99 -31.94
C TRP A 156 3.96 -3.61 -33.16
N PRO A 157 4.37 -2.35 -33.36
CA PRO A 157 5.40 -2.05 -34.34
C PRO A 157 6.63 -2.85 -33.93
N THR A 158 6.96 -3.87 -34.73
CA THR A 158 8.19 -4.61 -34.59
C THR A 158 9.30 -3.57 -34.58
N ALA A 159 10.01 -3.43 -33.45
CA ALA A 159 11.18 -2.59 -33.40
C ALA A 159 12.10 -3.06 -34.53
N LYS A 160 12.22 -2.25 -35.58
CA LYS A 160 13.26 -2.45 -36.58
C LYS A 160 14.56 -2.24 -35.80
N ARG A 161 15.28 -3.34 -35.57
CA ARG A 161 16.70 -3.29 -35.24
C ARG A 161 17.47 -2.73 -36.42
#